data_AF-A0A346Y0B1-F1
#
_entry.id   AF-A0A346Y0B1-F1
#
_cell.length_a   1.000
_cell.length_b   1.000
_cell.length_c   1.000
_cell.angle_alpha   90.00
_cell.angle_beta   90.00
_cell.angle_gamma   90.00
#
_symmetry.space_group_name_H-M   'P 1'
#
loop_
_entity.id
_entity.type
_entity.pdbx_description
1 polymer ?
#
loop_
_entity_poly.entity_id
_entity_poly.type
_entity_poly.pdbx_seq_one_letter_code
_entity_poly.pdbx_strand_id
1 'polypeptide(L)'
;MAYKLPNPERERTERNRELKRLRSPDEEDRVERAAALMLVFHEERDINHVMELAQIVMDAADDGVDVMVTTYLHEVVDDEDRMERLAMLANVGRWIESTPLENAARDRGVTVAADWCAQVNDEIDRAERFSVVERRFDAEVRKAVQATLA
;
A
#
# COMPACT_ATOMS: atom_id res chain seq x y z
N MET A 1 23.37 -21.82 18.51
CA MET A 1 23.40 -20.86 17.39
C MET A 1 23.23 -19.48 17.96
N ALA A 2 24.21 -18.58 17.79
CA ALA A 2 24.02 -17.19 18.16
C ALA A 2 23.08 -16.55 17.14
N TYR A 3 21.89 -16.14 17.58
CA TYR A 3 21.03 -15.25 16.81
C TYR A 3 21.85 -13.97 16.55
N LYS A 4 22.34 -13.80 15.32
CA LYS A 4 22.90 -12.52 14.91
C LYS A 4 21.72 -11.56 14.84
N LEU A 5 21.64 -10.66 15.81
CA LEU A 5 20.71 -9.53 15.73
C LEU A 5 20.92 -8.83 14.38
N PRO A 6 19.85 -8.52 13.64
CA PRO A 6 19.95 -7.77 12.39
C PRO A 6 20.74 -6.48 12.63
N ASN A 7 21.68 -6.18 11.74
CA ASN A 7 22.43 -4.92 11.78
C ASN A 7 21.69 -3.91 10.88
N PRO A 8 21.01 -2.89 11.46
CA PRO A 8 20.18 -1.98 10.69
C PRO A 8 20.94 -1.23 9.59
N GLU A 9 22.21 -0.91 9.83
CA GLU A 9 23.06 -0.22 8.85
C GLU A 9 23.38 -1.11 7.64
N ARG A 10 23.56 -2.42 7.90
CA ARG A 10 23.80 -3.40 6.86
C ARG A 10 22.55 -3.59 6.00
N GLU A 11 21.38 -3.72 6.61
CA GLU A 11 20.12 -3.87 5.89
C GLU A 11 19.82 -2.65 5.02
N ARG A 12 20.01 -1.44 5.55
CA ARG A 12 19.88 -0.21 4.77
C ARG A 12 20.84 -0.18 3.56
N THR A 13 22.07 -0.64 3.76
CA THR A 13 23.06 -0.74 2.67
C THR A 13 22.63 -1.74 1.62
N GLU A 14 22.13 -2.91 2.02
CA GLU A 14 21.63 -3.95 1.12
C GLU A 14 20.42 -3.44 0.32
N ARG A 15 19.47 -2.74 0.96
CA ARG A 15 18.30 -2.13 0.31
C ARG A 15 18.68 -1.03 -0.70
N ASN A 16 19.66 -0.18 -0.38
CA ASN A 16 20.16 0.81 -1.33
C ASN A 16 20.90 0.19 -2.52
N ARG A 17 21.60 -0.93 -2.31
CA ARG A 17 22.20 -1.70 -3.41
C ARG A 17 21.13 -2.33 -4.29
N GLU A 18 20.06 -2.83 -3.68
CA GLU A 18 18.93 -3.38 -4.39
C GLU A 18 18.24 -2.33 -5.25
N LEU A 19 17.91 -1.17 -4.69
CA LEU A 19 17.36 -0.04 -5.45
C LEU A 19 18.25 0.30 -6.65
N LYS A 20 19.58 0.34 -6.45
CA LYS A 20 20.52 0.59 -7.55
C LYS A 20 20.44 -0.46 -8.66
N ARG A 21 20.23 -1.74 -8.33
CA ARG A 21 20.04 -2.81 -9.34
C ARG A 21 18.73 -2.63 -10.10
N LEU A 22 17.64 -2.37 -9.39
CA LEU A 22 16.30 -2.21 -9.96
C LEU A 22 16.15 -1.00 -10.89
N ARG A 23 17.10 -0.05 -10.87
CA ARG A 23 17.19 1.01 -11.89
C ARG A 23 17.55 0.48 -13.28
N SER A 24 18.18 -0.69 -13.36
CA SER A 24 18.49 -1.36 -14.63
C SER A 24 17.22 -2.00 -15.21
N PRO A 25 16.87 -1.74 -16.48
CA PRO A 25 15.72 -2.39 -17.12
C PRO A 25 15.91 -3.89 -17.33
N ASP A 26 17.15 -4.37 -17.37
CA ASP A 26 17.51 -5.77 -17.61
C ASP A 26 17.52 -6.64 -16.32
N GLU A 27 17.14 -6.07 -15.17
CA GLU A 27 17.11 -6.82 -13.92
C GLU A 27 15.98 -7.86 -13.94
N GLU A 28 16.28 -9.08 -13.47
CA GLU A 28 15.30 -10.17 -13.36
C GLU A 28 14.31 -9.91 -12.21
N ASP A 29 13.04 -10.25 -12.43
CA ASP A 29 11.92 -10.02 -11.49
C ASP A 29 11.84 -8.56 -11.02
N ARG A 30 12.24 -7.62 -11.88
CA ARG A 30 12.38 -6.19 -11.55
C ARG A 30 11.10 -5.61 -10.99
N VAL A 31 9.96 -5.99 -11.54
CA VAL A 31 8.64 -5.45 -11.20
C VAL A 31 8.23 -5.89 -9.79
N GLU A 32 8.29 -7.20 -9.52
CA GLU A 32 7.93 -7.80 -8.24
C GLU A 32 8.89 -7.35 -7.13
N ARG A 33 10.19 -7.30 -7.43
CA ARG A 33 11.21 -6.86 -6.47
C ARG A 33 11.12 -5.36 -6.19
N ALA A 34 10.78 -4.54 -7.19
CA ALA A 34 10.54 -3.11 -6.99
C ALA A 34 9.30 -2.88 -6.12
N ALA A 35 8.19 -3.58 -6.38
CA ALA A 35 6.98 -3.48 -5.57
C ALA A 35 7.23 -3.92 -4.11
N ALA A 36 7.98 -5.01 -3.90
CA ALA A 36 8.32 -5.49 -2.57
C ALA A 36 9.23 -4.49 -1.82
N LEU A 37 10.25 -3.96 -2.49
CA LEU A 37 11.15 -2.97 -1.88
C LEU A 37 10.42 -1.64 -1.60
N MET A 38 9.45 -1.27 -2.44
CA MET A 38 8.62 -0.09 -2.26
C MET A 38 7.86 -0.14 -0.93
N LEU A 39 7.30 -1.30 -0.58
CA LEU A 39 6.60 -1.49 0.69
C LEU A 39 7.50 -1.22 1.90
N VAL A 40 8.73 -1.75 1.86
CA VAL A 40 9.73 -1.55 2.92
C VAL A 40 10.08 -0.06 3.07
N PHE A 41 10.35 0.64 1.96
CA PHE A 41 10.63 2.07 2.03
C PHE A 41 9.43 2.89 2.48
N HIS A 42 8.21 2.44 2.19
CA HIS A 42 7.00 3.11 2.66
C HIS A 42 6.88 3.02 4.19
N GLU A 43 7.13 1.84 4.77
CA GLU A 43 7.16 1.65 6.23
C GLU A 43 8.24 2.51 6.89
N GLU A 44 9.36 2.70 6.22
CA GLU A 44 10.45 3.58 6.68
C GLU A 44 10.23 5.06 6.39
N ARG A 45 9.11 5.42 5.75
CA ARG A 45 8.75 6.78 5.35
C ARG A 45 9.76 7.44 4.39
N ASP A 46 10.45 6.65 3.58
CA ASP A 46 11.34 7.14 2.53
C ASP A 46 10.57 7.39 1.22
N ILE A 47 9.81 8.48 1.22
CA ILE A 47 8.83 8.80 0.16
C ILE A 47 9.50 8.91 -1.22
N ASN A 48 10.73 9.43 -1.30
CA ASN A 48 11.42 9.58 -2.58
C ASN A 48 11.69 8.21 -3.24
N HIS A 49 12.16 7.24 -2.46
CA HIS A 49 12.39 5.88 -2.98
C HIS A 49 11.08 5.15 -3.28
N VAL A 50 10.02 5.41 -2.49
CA VAL A 50 8.69 4.88 -2.80
C VAL A 50 8.20 5.36 -4.17
N MET A 51 8.27 6.67 -4.42
CA MET A 51 7.86 7.25 -5.71
C MET A 51 8.71 6.72 -6.87
N GLU A 52 10.03 6.62 -6.68
CA GLU A 52 10.94 6.07 -7.70
C GLU A 52 10.58 4.61 -8.06
N LEU A 53 10.35 3.77 -7.05
CA LEU A 53 10.01 2.36 -7.26
C LEU A 53 8.62 2.18 -7.86
N ALA A 54 7.65 3.01 -7.46
CA ALA A 54 6.32 3.00 -8.06
C ALA A 54 6.39 3.33 -9.56
N GLN A 55 7.19 4.33 -9.94
CA GLN A 55 7.40 4.66 -11.36
C GLN A 55 8.08 3.51 -12.11
N ILE A 56 9.07 2.86 -11.50
CA ILE A 56 9.72 1.68 -12.09
C ILE A 56 8.70 0.58 -12.40
N VAL A 57 7.78 0.29 -11.46
CA VAL A 57 6.75 -0.73 -11.67
C VAL A 57 5.78 -0.32 -12.78
N MET A 58 5.29 0.93 -12.75
CA MET A 58 4.34 1.44 -13.75
C MET A 58 4.93 1.51 -15.17
N ASP A 59 6.23 1.81 -15.30
CA ASP A 59 6.89 1.90 -16.61
C ASP A 59 7.27 0.52 -17.17
N ALA A 60 7.47 -0.48 -16.30
CA ALA A 60 7.97 -1.79 -16.68
C ALA A 60 6.85 -2.84 -16.91
N ALA A 61 5.64 -2.60 -16.40
CA ALA A 61 4.53 -3.55 -16.47
C ALA A 61 3.20 -2.87 -16.83
N ASP A 62 2.52 -3.39 -17.85
CA ASP A 62 1.18 -2.93 -18.25
C ASP A 62 0.14 -3.12 -17.12
N ASP A 63 0.36 -4.12 -16.25
CA ASP A 63 -0.45 -4.45 -15.08
C ASP A 63 0.18 -3.97 -13.76
N GLY A 64 1.08 -2.99 -13.80
CA GLY A 64 1.82 -2.51 -12.61
C GLY A 64 0.93 -2.06 -11.44
N VAL A 65 -0.29 -1.56 -11.70
CA VAL A 65 -1.28 -1.26 -10.65
C VAL A 65 -1.67 -2.51 -9.87
N ASP A 66 -1.98 -3.61 -10.56
CA ASP A 66 -2.40 -4.86 -9.93
C ASP A 66 -1.24 -5.50 -9.16
N VAL A 67 -0.02 -5.44 -9.70
CA VAL A 67 1.20 -5.86 -9.00
C VAL A 67 1.31 -5.12 -7.66
N MET A 68 1.25 -3.79 -7.66
CA MET A 68 1.43 -3.01 -6.42
C MET A 68 0.33 -3.29 -5.40
N VAL A 69 -0.94 -3.38 -5.83
CA VAL A 69 -2.07 -3.73 -4.95
C VAL A 69 -1.86 -5.12 -4.35
N THR A 70 -1.50 -6.10 -5.16
CA THR A 70 -1.26 -7.48 -4.72
C THR A 70 -0.09 -7.54 -3.74
N THR A 71 1.01 -6.84 -4.01
CA THR A 71 2.16 -6.79 -3.10
C THR A 71 1.81 -6.15 -1.76
N TYR A 72 1.08 -5.03 -1.76
CA TYR A 72 0.72 -4.32 -0.52
C TYR A 72 -0.25 -5.11 0.37
N LEU A 73 -1.02 -6.02 -0.22
CA LEU A 73 -1.97 -6.87 0.49
C LEU A 73 -1.44 -8.28 0.76
N HIS A 74 -0.23 -8.61 0.27
CA HIS A 74 0.35 -9.93 0.43
C HIS A 74 0.50 -10.26 1.92
N GLU A 75 -0.01 -11.42 2.34
CA GLU A 75 0.00 -11.92 3.72
C GLU A 75 -0.72 -11.05 4.78
N VAL A 76 -1.39 -9.97 4.37
CA VAL A 76 -2.17 -9.13 5.29
C VAL A 76 -3.54 -9.78 5.52
N VAL A 77 -3.82 -10.17 6.76
CA VAL A 77 -5.05 -10.87 7.14
C VAL A 77 -6.08 -9.91 7.73
N ASP A 78 -5.65 -8.98 8.57
CA ASP A 78 -6.53 -8.06 9.29
C ASP A 78 -7.07 -6.94 8.38
N ASP A 79 -8.36 -6.63 8.52
CA ASP A 79 -9.03 -5.65 7.66
C ASP A 79 -8.53 -4.22 7.92
N GLU A 80 -8.14 -3.89 9.16
CA GLU A 80 -7.58 -2.58 9.46
C GLU A 80 -6.21 -2.38 8.82
N ASP A 81 -5.34 -3.39 8.92
CA ASP A 81 -4.03 -3.37 8.28
C ASP A 81 -4.19 -3.30 6.75
N ARG A 82 -5.13 -4.04 6.17
CA ARG A 82 -5.44 -3.95 4.72
C ARG A 82 -5.87 -2.55 4.31
N MET A 83 -6.75 -1.91 5.10
CA MET A 83 -7.14 -0.52 4.86
C MET A 83 -5.95 0.43 4.95
N GLU A 84 -5.07 0.26 5.93
CA GLU A 84 -3.87 1.09 6.07
C GLU A 84 -2.95 0.94 4.84
N ARG A 85 -2.69 -0.28 4.38
CA ARG A 85 -1.89 -0.54 3.18
C ARG A 85 -2.52 0.08 1.93
N LEU A 86 -3.83 0.01 1.79
CA LEU A 86 -4.54 0.61 0.65
C LEU A 86 -4.53 2.15 0.73
N ALA A 87 -4.65 2.73 1.92
CA ALA A 87 -4.53 4.17 2.11
C ALA A 87 -3.11 4.67 1.79
N MET A 88 -2.09 3.92 2.23
CA MET A 88 -0.70 4.15 1.85
C MET A 88 -0.56 4.13 0.32
N LEU A 89 -1.05 3.08 -0.35
CA LEU A 89 -0.92 2.96 -1.81
C LEU A 89 -1.69 4.05 -2.57
N ALA A 90 -2.86 4.48 -2.07
CA ALA A 90 -3.59 5.62 -2.64
C ALA A 90 -2.76 6.91 -2.58
N ASN A 91 -2.02 7.14 -1.49
CA ASN A 91 -1.09 8.26 -1.39
C ASN A 91 0.05 8.16 -2.40
N VAL A 92 0.59 6.95 -2.65
CA VAL A 92 1.59 6.74 -3.70
C VAL A 92 1.03 7.15 -5.07
N GLY A 93 -0.18 6.68 -5.40
CA GLY A 93 -0.88 7.07 -6.63
C GLY A 93 -0.97 8.58 -6.79
N ARG A 94 -1.31 9.29 -5.71
CA ARG A 94 -1.33 10.76 -5.69
C ARG A 94 0.06 11.38 -5.90
N TRP A 95 1.09 10.88 -5.23
CA TRP A 95 2.45 11.43 -5.31
C TRP A 95 3.07 11.30 -6.69
N ILE A 96 2.80 10.19 -7.40
CA ILE A 96 3.28 9.95 -8.75
C ILE A 96 2.28 10.39 -9.83
N GLU A 97 1.21 11.07 -9.44
CA GLU A 97 0.14 11.54 -10.35
C GLU A 97 -0.55 10.41 -11.14
N SER A 98 -0.57 9.19 -10.60
CA SER A 98 -1.27 8.03 -11.17
C SER A 98 -2.68 7.91 -10.61
N THR A 99 -3.64 8.52 -11.32
CA THR A 99 -5.08 8.35 -11.04
C THR A 99 -5.53 6.88 -11.07
N PRO A 100 -5.06 6.01 -12.00
CA PRO A 100 -5.44 4.60 -11.98
C PRO A 100 -5.03 3.89 -10.67
N LEU A 101 -3.84 4.16 -10.15
CA LEU A 101 -3.37 3.57 -8.90
C LEU A 101 -4.14 4.11 -7.70
N GLU A 102 -4.33 5.44 -7.62
CA GLU A 102 -5.11 6.06 -6.55
C GLU A 102 -6.53 5.48 -6.50
N ASN A 103 -7.21 5.40 -7.65
CA ASN A 103 -8.56 4.86 -7.72
C ASN A 103 -8.63 3.37 -7.37
N ALA A 104 -7.73 2.54 -7.91
CA ALA A 104 -7.72 1.11 -7.62
C ALA A 104 -7.52 0.84 -6.11
N ALA A 105 -6.61 1.58 -5.47
CA ALA A 105 -6.38 1.47 -4.04
C ALA A 105 -7.59 1.95 -3.22
N ARG A 106 -8.22 3.07 -3.61
CA ARG A 106 -9.42 3.60 -2.94
C ARG A 106 -10.63 2.69 -3.09
N ASP A 107 -10.90 2.17 -4.29
CA ASP A 107 -12.04 1.28 -4.56
C ASP A 107 -11.92 -0.03 -3.78
N ARG A 108 -10.71 -0.60 -3.75
CA ARG A 108 -10.43 -1.77 -2.91
C ARG A 108 -10.56 -1.42 -1.43
N GLY A 109 -10.11 -0.23 -1.03
CA GLY A 109 -10.24 0.30 0.32
C GLY A 109 -11.70 0.42 0.77
N VAL A 110 -12.60 0.93 -0.09
CA VAL A 110 -14.04 0.98 0.17
C VAL A 110 -14.61 -0.41 0.43
N THR A 111 -14.22 -1.39 -0.38
CA THR A 111 -14.69 -2.78 -0.23
C THR A 111 -14.30 -3.35 1.14
N VAL A 112 -13.02 -3.27 1.50
CA VAL A 112 -12.52 -3.78 2.79
C VAL A 112 -13.16 -3.02 3.95
N ALA A 113 -13.26 -1.70 3.84
CA ALA A 113 -13.86 -0.85 4.87
C ALA A 113 -15.35 -1.14 5.07
N ALA A 114 -16.09 -1.44 4.00
CA ALA A 114 -17.50 -1.83 4.09
C ALA A 114 -17.67 -3.18 4.79
N ASP A 115 -16.89 -4.19 4.39
CA ASP A 115 -16.89 -5.51 5.03
C ASP A 115 -16.55 -5.40 6.51
N TRP A 116 -15.51 -4.64 6.85
CA TRP A 116 -15.13 -4.36 8.23
C TRP A 116 -16.26 -3.65 8.98
N CYS A 117 -16.81 -2.56 8.47
CA CYS A 117 -17.89 -1.83 9.14
C CYS A 117 -19.17 -2.68 9.31
N ALA A 118 -19.44 -3.64 8.42
CA ALA A 118 -20.58 -4.54 8.50
C ALA A 118 -20.47 -5.60 9.62
N GLN A 119 -19.26 -5.86 10.13
CA GLN A 119 -19.04 -6.82 11.23
C GLN A 119 -19.59 -6.33 12.59
N VAL A 120 -19.92 -5.04 12.72
CA VAL A 120 -20.54 -4.48 13.93
C VAL A 120 -22.00 -4.09 13.68
N ASN A 121 -22.85 -4.43 14.65
CA ASN A 121 -24.28 -4.16 14.61
C ASN A 121 -24.69 -2.94 15.45
N ASP A 122 -23.82 -2.49 16.35
CA ASP A 122 -24.07 -1.31 17.18
C ASP A 122 -23.79 -0.01 16.40
N GLU A 123 -24.69 0.97 16.54
CA GLU A 123 -24.60 2.24 15.81
C GLU A 123 -23.41 3.10 16.25
N ILE A 124 -23.03 3.03 17.54
CA ILE A 124 -21.89 3.78 18.08
C ILE A 124 -20.59 3.18 17.54
N ASP A 125 -20.43 1.85 17.64
CA ASP A 125 -19.26 1.15 17.11
C ASP A 125 -19.11 1.40 15.60
N ARG A 126 -20.22 1.39 14.86
CA ARG A 126 -20.21 1.65 13.41
C ARG A 126 -19.80 3.09 13.10
N ALA A 127 -20.24 4.08 13.88
CA ALA A 127 -19.81 5.47 13.73
C ALA A 127 -18.32 5.66 14.04
N GLU A 128 -17.78 4.94 15.02
CA GLU A 128 -16.34 4.92 15.31
C GLU A 128 -15.55 4.32 14.14
N ARG A 129 -16.02 3.21 13.56
CA ARG A 129 -15.39 2.62 12.36
C ARG A 129 -15.41 3.56 11.17
N PHE A 130 -16.52 4.27 10.93
CA PHE A 130 -16.55 5.31 9.89
C PHE A 130 -15.55 6.45 10.14
N SER A 131 -15.36 6.83 11.41
CA SER A 131 -14.36 7.85 11.78
C SER A 131 -12.93 7.35 11.56
N VAL A 132 -12.68 6.05 11.71
CA VAL A 132 -11.41 5.41 11.38
C VAL A 132 -11.17 5.43 9.86
N VAL A 133 -12.18 5.08 9.06
CA VAL A 133 -12.11 5.12 7.59
C VAL A 133 -11.77 6.53 7.10
N GLU A 134 -12.45 7.56 7.61
CA GLU A 134 -12.20 8.95 7.23
C GLU A 134 -10.78 9.41 7.59
N ARG A 135 -10.23 8.97 8.72
CA ARG A 135 -8.85 9.31 9.12
C ARG A 135 -7.79 8.62 8.26
N ARG A 136 -8.04 7.38 7.84
CA ARG A 136 -7.09 6.61 7.00
C ARG A 136 -7.10 7.10 5.56
N PHE A 137 -8.29 7.33 5.00
CA PHE A 137 -8.46 7.78 3.62
C PHE A 137 -8.87 9.25 3.56
N ASP A 138 -10.18 9.51 3.59
CA ASP A 138 -10.80 10.83 3.66
C ASP A 138 -12.35 10.70 3.76
N ALA A 139 -13.03 11.84 3.78
CA ALA A 139 -14.48 11.93 3.85
C ALA A 139 -15.21 11.35 2.62
N GLU A 140 -14.57 11.29 1.44
CA GLU A 140 -15.18 10.73 0.25
C GLU A 140 -15.25 9.21 0.33
N VAL A 141 -14.16 8.56 0.75
CA VAL A 141 -14.14 7.12 1.00
C VAL A 141 -15.15 6.76 2.09
N ARG A 142 -15.24 7.52 3.18
CA ARG A 142 -16.28 7.28 4.20
C ARG A 142 -17.68 7.32 3.61
N LYS A 143 -18.01 8.33 2.79
CA LYS A 143 -19.33 8.43 2.15
C LYS A 143 -19.62 7.23 1.23
N ALA A 144 -18.62 6.78 0.47
CA ALA A 144 -18.75 5.60 -0.39
C ALA A 144 -19.02 4.32 0.42
N VAL A 145 -18.33 4.14 1.55
CA VAL A 145 -18.58 3.03 2.48
C VAL A 145 -19.99 3.08 3.05
N GLN A 146 -20.44 4.26 3.50
CA GLN A 146 -21.81 4.45 4.01
C GLN A 146 -22.87 4.13 2.94
N ALA A 147 -22.63 4.52 1.69
CA ALA A 147 -23.53 4.21 0.57
C ALA A 147 -23.56 2.71 0.25
N THR A 148 -22.46 1.98 0.49
CA THR A 148 -22.38 0.53 0.27
C THR A 148 -23.17 -0.26 1.31
N LEU A 149 -23.37 0.30 2.51
CA LEU A 149 -24.04 -0.34 3.64
C LEU A 149 -25.52 0.07 3.81
N ALA A 150 -25.99 1.03 3.02
CA ALA A 150 -27.35 1.55 3.05
C ALA A 150 -28.31 0.68 2.22
#